data_AF-A0A3D2P5K1-F1
#
_entry.id   AF-A0A3D2P5K1-F1
#
_cell.length_a   1.000
_cell.length_b   1.000
_cell.length_c   1.000
_cell.angle_alpha   90.00
_cell.angle_beta   90.00
_cell.angle_gamma   90.00
#
_symmetry.space_group_name_H-M   'P 1'
#
loop_
_entity.id
_entity.type
_entity.pdbx_description
1 polymer ?
#
loop_
_entity_poly.entity_id
_entity_poly.type
_entity_poly.pdbx_seq_one_letter_code
_entity_poly.pdbx_strand_id
1 'polypeptide(L)'
;MLSLENLQEFTKKFQTNEKNVIREYIQHLCLANLYKNKESEDLLFKGGTSLRFIYQSPRFSEDLDFTGRFWRFNQIEDLFLRTLTEIEKIGIKISFKEAKPTTGGYLGLIHYDFLDFKEDMKFEVSLRKNKKIEGELTTLISDFTIPYTLIHLAPKELVNEKIQALINRGKPRDYYDLYFLLRHPALNRFVDKRRLKRTLDNLNKEQIDFKRELSVLLPVMHQMILKNFKEILRKEIEKHL
;
A
#
# COMPACT_ATOMS: atom_id res chain seq x y z
N MET A 1 -2.19 4.03 22.07
CA MET A 1 -3.04 4.80 21.11
C MET A 1 -2.27 6.05 20.75
N LEU A 2 -2.27 6.44 19.47
CA LEU A 2 -1.58 7.65 19.02
C LEU A 2 -2.17 8.89 19.74
N SER A 3 -1.32 9.74 20.31
CA SER A 3 -1.69 11.01 20.94
C SER A 3 -1.16 12.18 20.11
N LEU A 4 -1.63 13.41 20.40
CA LEU A 4 -1.08 14.63 19.78
C LEU A 4 0.42 14.80 20.07
N GLU A 5 0.85 14.45 21.29
CA GLU A 5 2.26 14.52 21.70
C GLU A 5 3.11 13.57 20.85
N ASN A 6 2.74 12.29 20.76
CA ASN A 6 3.51 11.31 19.98
C ASN A 6 3.37 11.53 18.46
N LEU A 7 2.28 12.16 17.99
CA LEU A 7 2.09 12.50 16.56
C LEU A 7 3.23 13.40 16.05
N GLN A 8 3.63 14.41 16.83
CA GLN A 8 4.74 15.28 16.46
C GLN A 8 6.08 14.53 16.44
N GLU A 9 6.29 13.63 17.39
CA GLU A 9 7.48 12.78 17.42
C GLU A 9 7.55 11.87 16.19
N PHE A 10 6.46 11.20 15.83
CA PHE A 10 6.39 10.36 14.64
C PHE A 10 6.54 11.14 13.35
N THR A 11 5.97 12.35 13.28
CA THR A 11 6.11 13.24 12.12
C THR A 11 7.58 13.60 11.88
N LYS A 12 8.32 13.90 12.95
CA LYS A 12 9.78 14.13 12.91
C LYS A 12 10.55 12.85 12.57
N LYS A 13 10.26 11.73 13.26
CA LYS A 13 10.91 10.43 13.08
C LYS A 13 10.82 9.95 11.64
N PHE A 14 9.61 10.00 11.06
CA PHE A 14 9.35 9.56 9.69
C PHE A 14 9.55 10.65 8.64
N GLN A 15 9.89 11.87 9.05
CA GLN A 15 10.16 13.04 8.21
C GLN A 15 9.05 13.30 7.19
N THR A 16 7.81 13.27 7.66
CA THR A 16 6.62 13.38 6.81
C THR A 16 5.65 14.39 7.41
N ASN A 17 4.41 14.46 6.91
CA ASN A 17 3.35 15.27 7.49
C ASN A 17 2.44 14.43 8.41
N GLU A 18 1.70 15.11 9.29
CA GLU A 18 0.78 14.47 10.25
C GLU A 18 -0.26 13.58 9.55
N LYS A 19 -0.76 14.01 8.38
CA LYS A 19 -1.70 13.25 7.56
C LYS A 19 -1.18 11.85 7.21
N ASN A 20 0.09 11.74 6.81
CA ASN A 20 0.69 10.44 6.49
C ASN A 20 0.88 9.57 7.73
N VAL A 21 1.27 10.16 8.87
CA VAL A 21 1.42 9.43 10.14
C VAL A 21 0.07 8.88 10.60
N ILE A 22 -0.97 9.71 10.63
CA ILE A 22 -2.32 9.32 11.04
C ILE A 22 -2.88 8.26 10.11
N ARG A 23 -2.72 8.43 8.79
CA ARG A 23 -3.18 7.43 7.83
C ARG A 23 -2.46 6.09 8.03
N GLU A 24 -1.15 6.10 8.19
CA GLU A 24 -0.35 4.88 8.44
C GLU A 24 -0.79 4.20 9.75
N TYR A 25 -1.09 4.98 10.79
CA TYR A 25 -1.67 4.48 12.04
C TYR A 25 -3.03 3.80 11.83
N ILE A 26 -3.97 4.46 11.13
CA ILE A 26 -5.29 3.89 10.82
C ILE A 26 -5.14 2.61 9.96
N GLN A 27 -4.23 2.59 8.99
CA GLN A 27 -3.95 1.40 8.18
C GLN A 27 -3.44 0.23 9.04
N HIS A 28 -2.52 0.47 9.98
CA HIS A 28 -2.07 -0.54 10.93
C HIS A 28 -3.20 -1.05 11.83
N LEU A 29 -4.06 -0.15 12.34
CA LEU A 29 -5.23 -0.56 13.14
C LEU A 29 -6.21 -1.41 12.33
N CYS A 30 -6.48 -1.04 11.07
CA CYS A 30 -7.32 -1.82 10.16
C CYS A 30 -6.73 -3.22 9.97
N LEU A 31 -5.45 -3.34 9.60
CA LEU A 31 -4.81 -4.63 9.39
C LEU A 31 -4.76 -5.47 10.68
N ALA A 32 -4.36 -4.87 11.81
CA ALA A 32 -4.24 -5.56 13.09
C ALA A 32 -5.58 -6.09 13.61
N ASN A 33 -6.70 -5.39 13.37
CA ASN A 33 -8.03 -5.87 13.75
C ASN A 33 -8.63 -6.82 12.70
N LEU A 34 -8.38 -6.59 11.41
CA LEU A 34 -8.84 -7.44 10.32
C LEU A 34 -8.29 -8.86 10.48
N TYR A 35 -6.99 -9.00 10.69
CA TYR A 35 -6.30 -10.29 10.78
C TYR A 35 -6.44 -11.02 12.13
N LYS A 36 -7.21 -10.47 13.09
CA LYS A 36 -7.68 -11.25 14.25
C LYS A 36 -8.77 -12.26 13.88
N ASN A 37 -9.45 -12.03 12.76
CA ASN A 37 -10.55 -12.89 12.30
C ASN A 37 -9.99 -14.04 11.47
N LYS A 38 -10.25 -15.29 11.85
CA LYS A 38 -9.77 -16.48 11.11
C LYS A 38 -10.16 -16.47 9.63
N GLU A 39 -11.33 -15.94 9.31
CA GLU A 39 -11.82 -15.85 7.93
C GLU A 39 -10.88 -15.02 7.05
N SER A 40 -10.16 -14.03 7.60
CA SER A 40 -9.24 -13.14 6.86
C SER A 40 -8.02 -13.84 6.24
N GLU A 41 -7.76 -15.11 6.57
CA GLU A 41 -6.65 -15.88 5.98
C GLU A 41 -6.74 -16.00 4.45
N ASP A 42 -7.95 -15.92 3.89
CA ASP A 42 -8.19 -15.92 2.45
C ASP A 42 -8.20 -14.53 1.80
N LEU A 43 -7.90 -13.49 2.58
CA LEU A 43 -7.79 -12.12 2.12
C LEU A 43 -6.30 -11.72 2.13
N LEU A 44 -5.65 -11.77 0.97
CA LEU A 44 -4.21 -11.58 0.86
C LEU A 44 -3.86 -10.09 0.70
N PHE A 45 -3.20 -9.50 1.68
CA PHE A 45 -2.77 -8.09 1.64
C PHE A 45 -1.74 -7.83 0.54
N LYS A 46 -1.87 -6.71 -0.18
CA LYS A 46 -1.01 -6.38 -1.33
C LYS A 46 -0.88 -4.87 -1.56
N GLY A 47 -0.42 -4.50 -2.76
CA GLY A 47 -0.44 -3.12 -3.23
C GLY A 47 0.71 -2.27 -2.68
N GLY A 48 0.56 -0.95 -2.72
CA GLY A 48 1.61 -0.01 -2.28
C GLY A 48 1.91 -0.10 -0.80
N THR A 49 0.88 -0.35 0.00
CA THR A 49 0.98 -0.41 1.46
C THR A 49 1.70 -1.67 1.90
N SER A 50 1.58 -2.78 1.16
CA SER A 50 2.43 -3.97 1.39
C SER A 50 3.91 -3.70 1.11
N LEU A 51 4.24 -2.92 0.06
CA LEU A 51 5.63 -2.49 -0.18
C LEU A 51 6.15 -1.64 0.99
N ARG A 52 5.31 -0.76 1.54
CA ARG A 52 5.64 0.11 2.68
C ARG A 52 5.85 -0.69 3.98
N PHE A 53 4.93 -1.58 4.36
CA PHE A 53 4.95 -2.25 5.67
C PHE A 53 5.76 -3.54 5.72
N ILE A 54 5.81 -4.30 4.63
CA ILE A 54 6.47 -5.62 4.63
C ILE A 54 7.89 -5.51 4.09
N TYR A 55 8.07 -4.68 3.06
CA TYR A 55 9.34 -4.52 2.35
C TYR A 55 10.03 -3.19 2.68
N GLN A 56 9.48 -2.40 3.60
CA GLN A 56 10.08 -1.15 4.08
C GLN A 56 10.35 -0.13 2.96
N SER A 57 9.45 -0.03 1.98
CA SER A 57 9.50 1.05 0.99
C SER A 57 9.42 2.41 1.69
N PRO A 58 10.28 3.39 1.34
CA PRO A 58 10.21 4.72 1.93
C PRO A 58 8.93 5.48 1.60
N ARG A 59 8.25 5.12 0.50
CA ARG A 59 7.07 5.83 0.02
C ARG A 59 5.83 5.47 0.83
N PHE A 60 5.19 6.47 1.42
CA PHE A 60 3.87 6.33 2.03
C PHE A 60 2.84 5.91 1.00
N SER A 61 1.84 5.16 1.44
CA SER A 61 0.77 4.63 0.61
C SER A 61 -0.58 4.97 1.23
N GLU A 62 -1.59 5.15 0.37
CA GLU A 62 -2.85 5.77 0.78
C GLU A 62 -3.98 4.75 0.95
N ASP A 63 -3.93 3.65 0.20
CA ASP A 63 -5.01 2.67 0.08
C ASP A 63 -4.68 1.36 0.81
N LEU A 64 -5.68 0.53 1.10
CA LEU A 64 -5.49 -0.87 1.49
C LEU A 64 -5.98 -1.81 0.38
N ASP A 65 -5.05 -2.50 -0.28
CA ASP A 65 -5.39 -3.41 -1.38
C ASP A 65 -5.28 -4.87 -0.93
N PHE A 66 -6.24 -5.70 -1.34
CA PHE A 66 -6.29 -7.12 -1.03
C PHE A 66 -6.62 -7.97 -2.27
N THR A 67 -6.24 -9.24 -2.23
CA THR A 67 -6.77 -10.27 -3.12
C THR A 67 -7.59 -11.27 -2.32
N GLY A 68 -8.88 -11.36 -2.60
CA GLY A 68 -9.77 -12.32 -1.95
C GLY A 68 -9.85 -13.64 -2.70
N ARG A 69 -9.64 -14.76 -1.98
CA ARG A 69 -9.92 -16.13 -2.44
C ARG A 69 -11.27 -16.60 -1.91
N PHE A 70 -12.14 -17.13 -2.77
CA PHE A 70 -13.43 -17.72 -2.38
C PHE A 70 -14.42 -16.79 -1.63
N TRP A 71 -14.17 -15.48 -1.61
CA TRP A 71 -15.04 -14.50 -0.95
C TRP A 71 -16.27 -14.12 -1.76
N ARG A 72 -17.38 -13.90 -1.05
CA ARG A 72 -18.54 -13.17 -1.54
C ARG A 72 -18.53 -11.72 -1.02
N PHE A 73 -19.26 -10.85 -1.72
CA PHE A 73 -19.37 -9.42 -1.40
C PHE A 73 -19.79 -9.18 0.06
N ASN A 74 -20.87 -9.83 0.51
CA ASN A 74 -21.42 -9.64 1.86
C ASN A 74 -20.43 -10.05 2.96
N GLN A 75 -19.70 -11.15 2.74
CA GLN A 75 -18.68 -11.62 3.68
C GLN A 75 -17.53 -10.61 3.85
N ILE A 76 -17.14 -9.95 2.76
CA ILE A 76 -16.11 -8.88 2.81
C ILE A 76 -16.66 -7.71 3.62
N GLU A 77 -17.86 -7.23 3.30
CA GLU A 77 -18.47 -6.10 4.01
C GLU A 77 -18.60 -6.36 5.51
N ASP A 78 -19.14 -7.52 5.90
CA ASP A 78 -19.30 -7.93 7.29
C ASP A 78 -17.95 -8.02 8.04
N LEU A 79 -16.90 -8.50 7.36
CA LEU A 79 -15.56 -8.56 7.93
C LEU A 79 -14.98 -7.16 8.18
N PHE A 80 -15.09 -6.26 7.20
CA PHE A 80 -14.59 -4.89 7.36
C PHE A 80 -15.44 -4.12 8.38
N LEU A 81 -16.76 -4.29 8.41
CA LEU A 81 -17.63 -3.68 9.43
C LEU A 81 -17.20 -4.08 10.85
N ARG A 82 -17.00 -5.38 11.10
CA ARG A 82 -16.46 -5.87 12.39
C ARG A 82 -15.10 -5.23 12.72
N THR A 83 -14.23 -5.12 11.72
CA THR A 83 -12.92 -4.48 11.87
C THR A 83 -13.05 -3.02 12.31
N LEU A 84 -13.94 -2.25 11.68
CA LEU A 84 -14.18 -0.85 12.02
C LEU A 84 -14.79 -0.70 13.41
N THR A 85 -15.74 -1.56 13.79
CA THR A 85 -16.33 -1.57 15.13
C THR A 85 -15.28 -1.77 16.23
N GLU A 86 -14.27 -2.63 16.02
CA GLU A 86 -13.17 -2.77 16.99
C GLU A 86 -12.30 -1.51 17.11
N ILE A 87 -12.16 -0.75 16.03
CA ILE A 87 -11.43 0.53 16.03
C ILE A 87 -12.26 1.63 16.69
N GLU A 88 -13.59 1.66 16.50
CA GLU A 88 -14.47 2.60 17.20
C GLU A 88 -14.43 2.43 18.71
N LYS A 89 -14.31 1.19 19.21
CA LYS A 89 -14.20 0.90 20.65
C LYS A 89 -13.00 1.56 21.33
N ILE A 90 -11.95 1.91 20.59
CA ILE A 90 -10.79 2.63 21.13
C ILE A 90 -10.91 4.15 20.96
N GLY A 91 -12.10 4.67 20.63
CA GLY A 91 -12.39 6.11 20.60
C GLY A 91 -12.08 6.80 19.28
N ILE A 92 -11.87 6.05 18.20
CA ILE A 92 -11.66 6.60 16.85
C ILE A 92 -12.97 6.56 16.09
N LYS A 93 -13.50 7.70 15.65
CA LYS A 93 -14.71 7.72 14.82
C LYS A 93 -14.33 7.21 13.43
N ILE A 94 -14.85 6.05 13.03
CA ILE A 94 -14.51 5.43 11.75
C ILE A 94 -15.70 4.63 11.22
N SER A 95 -16.04 4.84 9.95
CA SER A 95 -17.21 4.20 9.36
C SER A 95 -17.09 4.08 7.84
N PHE A 96 -17.99 3.29 7.25
CA PHE A 96 -18.14 3.29 5.80
C PHE A 96 -18.81 4.56 5.31
N LYS A 97 -18.17 5.21 4.34
CA LYS A 97 -18.77 6.26 3.52
C LYS A 97 -19.41 5.70 2.27
N GLU A 98 -18.75 4.73 1.63
CA GLU A 98 -19.27 4.02 0.47
C GLU A 98 -18.76 2.57 0.49
N ALA A 99 -19.59 1.64 0.04
CA ALA A 99 -19.28 0.22 -0.07
C ALA A 99 -20.04 -0.33 -1.27
N LYS A 100 -19.33 -0.88 -2.27
CA LYS A 100 -19.98 -1.43 -3.45
C LYS A 100 -19.21 -2.59 -4.10
N PRO A 101 -19.93 -3.55 -4.71
CA PRO A 101 -19.30 -4.51 -5.59
C PRO A 101 -18.78 -3.81 -6.85
N THR A 102 -17.72 -4.35 -7.42
CA THR A 102 -17.21 -3.99 -8.74
C THR A 102 -17.17 -5.22 -9.63
N THR A 103 -16.98 -5.04 -10.94
CA THR A 103 -16.85 -6.16 -11.89
C THR A 103 -15.79 -7.18 -11.47
N GLY A 104 -14.72 -6.72 -10.80
CA GLY A 104 -13.60 -7.54 -10.37
C GLY A 104 -13.53 -7.82 -8.87
N GLY A 105 -14.46 -7.34 -8.05
CA GLY A 105 -14.41 -7.55 -6.61
C GLY A 105 -15.20 -6.56 -5.77
N TYR A 106 -14.55 -5.93 -4.80
CA TYR A 106 -15.19 -5.05 -3.80
C TYR A 106 -14.38 -3.75 -3.67
N LEU A 107 -15.08 -2.62 -3.60
CA LEU A 107 -14.50 -1.31 -3.31
C LEU A 107 -15.22 -0.70 -2.12
N GLY A 108 -14.46 -0.31 -1.11
CA GLY A 108 -14.96 0.44 0.04
C GLY A 108 -14.18 1.72 0.27
N LEU A 109 -14.88 2.72 0.79
CA LEU A 109 -14.34 4.00 1.21
C LEU A 109 -14.67 4.17 2.70
N ILE A 110 -13.62 4.15 3.52
CA ILE A 110 -13.71 4.31 4.96
C ILE A 110 -13.45 5.78 5.29
N HIS A 111 -14.38 6.41 5.99
CA HIS A 111 -14.18 7.74 6.55
C HIS A 111 -13.69 7.61 7.99
N TYR A 112 -12.69 8.39 8.38
CA TYR A 112 -12.25 8.47 9.77
C TYR A 112 -12.10 9.93 10.22
N ASP A 113 -12.42 10.16 11.49
CA ASP A 113 -12.25 11.42 12.21
C ASP A 113 -11.43 11.15 13.48
N PHE A 114 -10.18 11.61 13.46
CA PHE A 114 -9.22 11.34 14.53
C PHE A 114 -8.20 12.49 14.67
N LEU A 115 -8.06 13.02 15.89
CA LEU A 115 -7.15 14.14 16.19
C LEU A 115 -7.37 15.36 15.27
N ASP A 116 -8.63 15.69 14.98
CA ASP A 116 -9.06 16.74 14.05
C ASP A 116 -8.70 16.49 12.57
N PHE A 117 -8.19 15.31 12.22
CA PHE A 117 -8.01 14.87 10.84
C PHE A 117 -9.22 14.08 10.36
N LYS A 118 -9.85 14.61 9.30
CA LYS A 118 -11.01 14.00 8.64
C LYS A 118 -10.65 13.65 7.21
N GLU A 119 -10.52 12.37 6.92
CA GLU A 119 -10.07 11.88 5.63
C GLU A 119 -10.79 10.60 5.24
N ASP A 120 -10.73 10.29 3.95
CA ASP A 120 -11.21 9.03 3.43
C ASP A 120 -10.02 8.13 3.07
N MET A 121 -10.14 6.85 3.38
CA MET A 121 -9.21 5.80 2.97
C MET A 121 -9.93 4.77 2.13
N LYS A 122 -9.41 4.49 0.95
CA LYS A 122 -9.93 3.44 0.08
C LYS A 122 -9.42 2.08 0.54
N PHE A 123 -10.27 1.07 0.54
CA PHE A 123 -9.83 -0.31 0.46
C PHE A 123 -10.44 -1.01 -0.75
N GLU A 124 -9.67 -1.92 -1.33
CA GLU A 124 -10.06 -2.64 -2.53
C GLU A 124 -9.76 -4.12 -2.37
N VAL A 125 -10.74 -4.97 -2.66
CA VAL A 125 -10.56 -6.41 -2.70
C VAL A 125 -10.74 -6.89 -4.13
N SER A 126 -9.64 -7.29 -4.77
CA SER A 126 -9.71 -7.97 -6.07
C SER A 126 -10.10 -9.44 -5.86
N LEU A 127 -11.26 -9.85 -6.36
CA LEU A 127 -11.72 -11.24 -6.29
C LEU A 127 -11.12 -12.05 -7.42
N ARG A 128 -10.51 -13.19 -7.08
CA ARG A 128 -9.90 -14.09 -8.05
C ARG A 128 -10.53 -15.46 -7.93
N LYS A 129 -11.43 -15.78 -8.88
CA LYS A 129 -11.99 -17.13 -9.02
C LYS A 129 -10.95 -18.02 -9.72
N ASN A 130 -10.65 -19.17 -9.13
CA ASN A 130 -9.89 -20.28 -9.75
C ASN A 130 -8.39 -20.09 -10.03
N LYS A 131 -7.74 -19.05 -9.51
CA LYS A 131 -6.27 -18.95 -9.59
C LYS A 131 -5.68 -19.45 -8.27
N LYS A 132 -4.75 -20.42 -8.32
CA LYS A 132 -3.88 -20.73 -7.17
C LYS A 132 -3.02 -19.50 -6.89
N ILE A 133 -3.53 -18.61 -6.05
CA ILE A 133 -2.80 -17.44 -5.58
C ILE A 133 -2.25 -17.79 -4.22
N GLU A 134 -0.93 -17.79 -4.15
CA GLU A 134 -0.18 -18.09 -2.95
C GLU A 134 -0.13 -16.84 -2.05
N GLY A 135 -0.29 -17.10 -0.76
CA GLY A 135 -0.12 -16.11 0.30
C GLY A 135 1.03 -16.52 1.20
N GLU A 136 1.72 -15.55 1.75
CA GLU A 136 2.81 -15.73 2.71
C GLU A 136 2.41 -15.10 4.04
N LEU A 137 2.64 -15.84 5.14
CA LEU A 137 2.43 -15.34 6.49
C LEU A 137 3.63 -14.48 6.89
N THR A 138 3.38 -13.29 7.42
CA THR A 138 4.42 -12.44 8.00
C THR A 138 3.96 -11.82 9.30
N THR A 139 4.93 -11.45 10.15
CA THR A 139 4.67 -10.66 11.36
C THR A 139 5.07 -9.22 11.09
N LEU A 140 4.12 -8.30 11.26
CA LEU A 140 4.39 -6.86 11.20
C LEU A 140 4.70 -6.33 12.60
N ILE A 141 5.80 -5.60 12.67
CA ILE A 141 6.19 -4.81 13.83
C ILE A 141 6.07 -3.35 13.43
N SER A 142 5.27 -2.60 14.17
CA SER A 142 4.99 -1.19 13.92
C SER A 142 5.24 -0.40 15.19
N ASP A 143 5.59 0.87 15.04
CA ASP A 143 5.69 1.78 16.19
C ASP A 143 4.32 2.14 16.79
N PHE A 144 3.22 1.84 16.07
CA PHE A 144 1.89 2.27 16.45
C PHE A 144 1.04 1.22 17.17
N THR A 145 1.28 -0.06 16.90
CA THR A 145 0.44 -1.17 17.38
C THR A 145 1.33 -2.27 17.96
N ILE A 146 0.74 -3.13 18.80
CA ILE A 146 1.40 -4.41 19.13
C ILE A 146 1.70 -5.20 17.84
N PRO A 147 2.74 -6.05 17.83
CA PRO A 147 3.02 -6.91 16.68
C PRO A 147 1.81 -7.79 16.32
N TYR A 148 1.57 -7.98 15.03
CA TYR A 148 0.47 -8.80 14.54
C TYR A 148 0.88 -9.55 13.28
N THR A 149 0.26 -10.69 13.04
CA THR A 149 0.47 -11.50 11.84
C THR A 149 -0.56 -11.18 10.78
N LEU A 150 -0.15 -11.22 9.51
CA LEU A 150 -1.06 -11.17 8.38
C LEU A 150 -0.62 -12.10 7.26
N ILE A 151 -1.54 -12.39 6.35
CA ILE A 151 -1.21 -13.09 5.09
C ILE A 151 -1.17 -12.07 3.96
N HIS A 152 -0.04 -11.98 3.27
CA HIS A 152 0.13 -11.11 2.11
C HIS A 152 0.28 -11.90 0.82
N LEU A 153 0.02 -11.24 -0.31
CA LEU A 153 0.24 -11.80 -1.64
C LEU A 153 1.73 -12.17 -1.81
N ALA A 154 1.98 -13.33 -2.42
CA ALA A 154 3.34 -13.79 -2.70
C ALA A 154 4.15 -12.71 -3.45
N PRO A 155 5.44 -12.50 -3.11
CA PRO A 155 6.27 -11.44 -3.66
C PRO A 155 6.32 -11.43 -5.20
N LYS A 156 6.36 -12.61 -5.81
CA LYS A 156 6.36 -12.76 -7.28
C LYS A 156 5.11 -12.17 -7.92
N GLU A 157 3.92 -12.48 -7.38
CA GLU A 157 2.67 -11.94 -7.90
C GLU A 157 2.55 -10.45 -7.61
N LEU A 158 2.97 -9.99 -6.42
CA LEU A 158 3.01 -8.56 -6.06
C LEU A 158 3.86 -7.75 -7.05
N VAL A 159 5.08 -8.20 -7.35
CA VAL A 159 5.97 -7.55 -8.32
C VAL A 159 5.35 -7.53 -9.72
N ASN A 160 4.75 -8.65 -10.14
CA ASN A 160 4.08 -8.72 -11.44
C ASN A 160 2.88 -7.74 -11.52
N GLU A 161 2.06 -7.63 -10.48
CA GLU A 161 0.95 -6.67 -10.44
C GLU A 161 1.46 -5.22 -10.47
N LYS A 162 2.59 -4.91 -9.81
CA LYS A 162 3.20 -3.58 -9.84
C LYS A 162 3.73 -3.19 -11.22
N ILE A 163 4.45 -4.10 -11.88
CA ILE A 163 4.94 -3.86 -13.25
C ILE A 163 3.77 -3.71 -14.23
N GLN A 164 2.73 -4.54 -14.09
CA GLN A 164 1.54 -4.44 -14.94
C GLN A 164 0.81 -3.10 -14.72
N ALA A 165 0.67 -2.65 -13.47
CA ALA A 165 0.10 -1.34 -13.16
C ALA A 165 0.91 -0.24 -13.84
N LEU A 166 2.23 -0.25 -13.70
CA LEU A 166 3.11 0.72 -14.35
C LEU A 166 2.90 0.78 -15.87
N ILE A 167 2.87 -0.37 -16.54
CA ILE A 167 2.67 -0.45 -18.00
C ILE A 167 1.29 0.07 -18.42
N ASN A 168 0.26 -0.22 -17.62
CA ASN A 168 -1.12 0.12 -17.98
C ASN A 168 -1.48 1.58 -17.67
N ARG A 169 -0.99 2.13 -16.56
CA ARG A 169 -1.43 3.45 -16.05
C ARG A 169 -0.33 4.50 -15.92
N GLY A 170 0.93 4.10 -15.77
CA GLY A 170 2.06 5.03 -15.76
C GLY A 170 2.01 6.14 -14.69
N LYS A 171 1.43 5.91 -13.50
CA LYS A 171 1.40 6.98 -12.48
C LYS A 171 2.80 7.19 -11.88
N PRO A 172 3.16 8.40 -11.41
CA PRO A 172 4.47 8.65 -10.82
C PRO A 172 4.83 7.67 -9.69
N ARG A 173 3.87 7.27 -8.85
CA ARG A 173 4.05 6.26 -7.80
C ARG A 173 4.41 4.87 -8.32
N ASP A 174 3.97 4.51 -9.53
CA ASP A 174 4.32 3.23 -10.15
C ASP A 174 5.77 3.21 -10.61
N TYR A 175 6.25 4.34 -11.15
CA TYR A 175 7.66 4.52 -11.50
C TYR A 175 8.55 4.49 -10.25
N TYR A 176 8.11 5.12 -9.14
CA TYR A 176 8.78 5.00 -7.85
C TYR A 176 8.79 3.56 -7.32
N ASP A 177 7.66 2.86 -7.41
CA ASP A 177 7.59 1.46 -7.00
C ASP A 177 8.57 0.61 -7.81
N LEU A 178 8.67 0.81 -9.13
CA LEU A 178 9.69 0.12 -9.92
C LEU A 178 11.11 0.45 -9.46
N TYR A 179 11.43 1.73 -9.23
CA TYR A 179 12.73 2.14 -8.70
C TYR A 179 13.08 1.37 -7.41
N PHE A 180 12.11 1.28 -6.50
CA PHE A 180 12.26 0.52 -5.27
C PHE A 180 12.44 -0.98 -5.52
N LEU A 181 11.59 -1.58 -6.37
CA LEU A 181 11.63 -3.00 -6.70
C LEU A 181 12.96 -3.45 -7.30
N LEU A 182 13.55 -2.66 -8.20
CA LEU A 182 14.85 -2.96 -8.81
C LEU A 182 15.98 -3.00 -7.77
N ARG A 183 15.87 -2.17 -6.72
CA ARG A 183 16.90 -2.01 -5.68
C ARG A 183 16.70 -2.91 -4.47
N HIS A 184 15.51 -3.50 -4.32
CA HIS A 184 15.19 -4.29 -3.14
C HIS A 184 15.76 -5.73 -3.26
N PRO A 185 16.63 -6.18 -2.33
CA PRO A 185 17.36 -7.45 -2.44
C PRO A 185 16.49 -8.69 -2.62
N ALA A 186 15.30 -8.72 -2.01
CA ALA A 186 14.41 -9.87 -2.08
C ALA A 186 13.43 -9.83 -3.27
N LEU A 187 13.19 -8.66 -3.87
CA LEU A 187 12.13 -8.45 -4.86
C LEU A 187 12.65 -8.29 -6.28
N ASN A 188 13.86 -7.77 -6.46
CA ASN A 188 14.45 -7.50 -7.76
C ASN A 188 14.47 -8.73 -8.69
N ARG A 189 14.68 -9.93 -8.13
CA ARG A 189 14.67 -11.22 -8.82
C ARG A 189 13.35 -11.58 -9.50
N PHE A 190 12.24 -10.97 -9.09
CA PHE A 190 10.92 -11.21 -9.67
C PHE A 190 10.55 -10.21 -10.77
N VAL A 191 11.39 -9.20 -11.03
CA VAL A 191 11.15 -8.21 -12.08
C VAL A 191 11.37 -8.85 -13.45
N ASP A 192 10.33 -8.90 -14.30
CA ASP A 192 10.44 -9.42 -15.66
C ASP A 192 11.24 -8.45 -16.54
N LYS A 193 12.49 -8.80 -16.83
CA LYS A 193 13.41 -8.02 -17.67
C LYS A 193 12.84 -7.72 -19.06
N ARG A 194 12.01 -8.60 -19.63
CA ARG A 194 11.40 -8.38 -20.96
C ARG A 194 10.44 -7.18 -20.94
N ARG A 195 9.85 -6.89 -19.79
CA ARG A 195 8.94 -5.76 -19.59
C ARG A 195 9.68 -4.45 -19.34
N LEU A 196 10.93 -4.50 -18.86
CA LEU A 196 11.74 -3.31 -18.57
C LEU A 196 12.00 -2.47 -19.82
N LYS A 197 12.21 -3.10 -20.99
CA LYS A 197 12.39 -2.36 -22.25
C LYS A 197 11.18 -1.49 -22.57
N ARG A 198 9.97 -2.05 -22.47
CA ARG A 198 8.72 -1.30 -22.66
C ARG A 198 8.55 -0.19 -21.63
N THR A 199 8.92 -0.45 -20.38
CA THR A 199 8.86 0.57 -19.33
C THR A 199 9.84 1.71 -19.56
N LEU A 200 11.04 1.41 -20.04
CA LEU A 200 12.04 2.42 -20.41
C LEU A 200 11.53 3.30 -21.56
N ASP A 201 10.93 2.69 -22.59
CA ASP A 201 10.33 3.43 -23.70
C ASP A 201 9.19 4.35 -23.23
N ASN A 202 8.36 3.88 -22.29
CA ASN A 202 7.31 4.70 -21.68
C ASN A 202 7.92 5.87 -20.89
N LEU A 203 8.86 5.59 -19.97
CA LEU A 203 9.53 6.58 -19.13
C LEU A 203 10.15 7.71 -19.96
N ASN A 204 10.79 7.37 -21.08
CA ASN A 204 11.42 8.36 -21.97
C ASN A 204 10.39 9.34 -22.56
N LYS A 205 9.17 8.87 -22.86
CA LYS A 205 8.07 9.68 -23.40
C LYS A 205 7.33 10.50 -22.35
N GLU A 206 7.39 10.12 -21.08
CA GLU A 206 6.67 10.81 -20.00
C GLU A 206 7.17 12.25 -19.77
N GLN A 207 6.22 13.13 -19.44
CA GLN A 207 6.45 14.54 -19.04
C GLN A 207 5.97 14.80 -17.59
N ILE A 208 5.99 13.76 -16.76
CA ILE A 208 5.48 13.79 -15.38
C ILE A 208 6.41 14.64 -14.49
N ASP A 209 5.82 15.53 -13.70
CA ASP A 209 6.51 16.19 -12.58
C ASP A 209 6.54 15.25 -11.36
N PHE A 210 7.52 14.36 -11.37
CA PHE A 210 7.73 13.39 -10.29
C PHE A 210 7.90 14.05 -8.92
N LYS A 211 8.52 15.24 -8.87
CA LYS A 211 8.79 15.92 -7.60
C LYS A 211 7.50 16.41 -6.97
N ARG A 212 6.65 17.08 -7.74
CA ARG A 212 5.37 17.59 -7.26
C ARG A 212 4.47 16.48 -6.71
N GLU A 213 4.38 15.36 -7.42
CA GLU A 213 3.45 14.28 -7.05
C GLU A 213 4.01 13.34 -5.97
N LEU A 214 5.31 13.07 -5.94
CA LEU A 214 5.89 12.10 -4.99
C LEU A 214 6.37 12.73 -3.68
N SER A 215 6.67 14.03 -3.64
CA SER A 215 7.21 14.68 -2.44
C SER A 215 6.31 14.51 -1.22
N VAL A 216 4.99 14.66 -1.39
CA VAL A 216 4.02 14.50 -0.30
C VAL A 216 3.91 13.06 0.22
N LEU A 217 4.41 12.08 -0.54
CA LEU A 217 4.41 10.65 -0.17
C LEU A 217 5.81 10.14 0.18
N LEU A 218 6.81 11.01 0.30
CA LEU A 218 8.18 10.61 0.59
C LEU A 218 8.74 11.38 1.79
N PRO A 219 9.48 10.69 2.69
CA PRO A 219 10.25 11.33 3.72
C PRO A 219 11.18 12.40 3.13
N VAL A 220 11.40 13.51 3.84
CA VAL A 220 12.22 14.64 3.37
C VAL A 220 13.58 14.18 2.82
N MET A 221 14.29 13.31 3.53
CA MET A 221 15.58 12.75 3.06
C MET A 221 15.48 12.01 1.73
N HIS A 222 14.36 11.36 1.44
CA HIS A 222 14.16 10.65 0.17
C HIS A 222 13.77 11.57 -0.98
N GLN A 223 13.35 12.81 -0.71
CA GLN A 223 12.95 13.76 -1.76
C GLN A 223 14.13 14.26 -2.60
N MET A 224 15.38 14.12 -2.13
CA MET A 224 16.57 14.52 -2.90
C MET A 224 16.66 13.82 -4.26
N ILE A 225 16.26 12.54 -4.32
CA ILE A 225 16.30 11.77 -5.57
C ILE A 225 15.30 12.30 -6.60
N LEU A 226 14.26 13.03 -6.16
CA LEU A 226 13.19 13.53 -7.03
C LEU A 226 13.67 14.61 -8.01
N LYS A 227 14.78 15.30 -7.71
CA LYS A 227 15.34 16.36 -8.57
C LYS A 227 15.65 15.86 -9.98
N ASN A 228 16.22 14.65 -10.10
CA ASN A 228 16.62 14.03 -11.36
C ASN A 228 16.06 12.60 -11.49
N PHE A 229 14.87 12.36 -10.93
CA PHE A 229 14.35 11.00 -10.76
C PHE A 229 14.21 10.23 -12.08
N LYS A 230 13.74 10.88 -13.14
CA LYS A 230 13.61 10.26 -14.47
C LYS A 230 14.95 9.67 -14.95
N GLU A 231 16.03 10.44 -14.85
CA GLU A 231 17.38 9.99 -15.23
C GLU A 231 17.93 8.92 -14.28
N ILE A 232 17.66 9.03 -12.98
CA ILE A 232 18.05 8.02 -11.99
C ILE A 232 17.36 6.68 -12.27
N LEU A 233 16.05 6.69 -12.50
CA LEU A 233 15.28 5.50 -12.81
C LEU A 233 15.70 4.91 -14.16
N ARG A 234 15.96 5.74 -15.17
CA ARG A 234 16.50 5.30 -16.47
C ARG A 234 17.78 4.49 -16.31
N LYS A 235 18.78 5.06 -15.62
CA LYS A 235 20.06 4.38 -15.33
C LYS A 235 19.85 3.11 -14.53
N GLU A 236 18.89 3.10 -13.61
CA GLU A 236 18.60 1.90 -12.83
C GLU A 236 18.02 0.80 -13.71
N ILE A 237 17.05 1.11 -14.58
CA ILE A 237 16.48 0.13 -15.53
C ILE A 237 17.58 -0.43 -16.43
N GLU A 238 18.47 0.43 -16.95
CA GLU A 238 19.58 0.04 -17.84
C GLU A 238 20.54 -0.98 -17.20
N LYS A 239 20.74 -0.96 -15.88
CA LYS A 239 21.59 -1.96 -15.17
C LYS A 239 20.98 -3.37 -15.13
N HIS A 240 19.68 -3.48 -15.34
CA HIS A 240 18.94 -4.74 -15.23
C HIS A 240 18.54 -5.33 -16.59
N LEU A 241 18.65 -4.56 -17.67
CA LEU A 241 18.52 -5.03 -19.05
C LEU A 241 19.71 -5.92 -19.44
#